data_AF-A0A9Q3DDE9-F1
#
_entry.id   AF-A0A9Q3DDE9-F1
#
_cell.length_a   1.000
_cell.length_b   1.000
_cell.length_c   1.000
_cell.angle_alpha   90.00
_cell.angle_beta   90.00
_cell.angle_gamma   90.00
#
_symmetry.space_group_name_H-M   'P 1'
#
loop_
_entity.id
_entity.type
_entity.pdbx_description
1 polymer ?
#
loop_
_entity_poly.entity_id
_entity_poly.type
_entity_poly.pdbx_seq_one_letter_code
_entity_poly.pdbx_strand_id
1 'polypeptide(L)'
;MYWVTEIPPGGDKSYNACLVIVDRYRKTLIFLPLHKYDTAMDTALLLCNRFISHTGLFKNIISDREPKLTSALWTNLHRRLGTKLSFSIEYHPQTDGLAERIIQTLEYMIRRICAC
;
A
#
# COMPACT_ATOMS: atom_id res chain seq x y z
N MET A 1 -0.29 -2.38 -4.28
CA MET A 1 -0.03 -1.42 -3.21
C MET A 1 -1.12 -0.40 -3.30
N TYR A 2 -1.85 -0.22 -2.20
CA TYR A 2 -3.00 0.67 -2.14
C TYR A 2 -2.92 1.52 -0.88
N TRP A 3 -3.08 2.83 -1.03
CA TRP A 3 -2.98 3.80 0.04
C TRP A 3 -4.38 4.14 0.60
N VAL A 4 -4.68 3.68 1.81
CA VAL A 4 -5.94 3.97 2.50
C VAL A 4 -5.72 5.16 3.44
N THR A 5 -6.58 6.17 3.35
CA THR A 5 -6.54 7.39 4.19
C THR A 5 -7.85 7.60 4.94
N GLU A 6 -7.83 8.60 5.82
CA GLU A 6 -9.01 9.05 6.56
C GLU A 6 -9.56 7.96 7.47
N ILE A 7 -8.63 7.14 7.98
CA ILE A 7 -8.90 6.19 9.04
C ILE A 7 -8.87 6.98 10.35
N PRO A 8 -9.85 6.80 11.24
CA PRO A 8 -9.83 7.38 12.58
C PRO A 8 -8.50 7.09 13.29
N PRO A 9 -7.87 8.10 13.93
CA PRO A 9 -6.56 7.93 14.55
C PRO A 9 -6.58 6.80 15.59
N GLY A 10 -5.71 5.81 15.42
CA GLY A 10 -5.68 4.61 16.27
C GLY A 10 -4.34 4.35 16.95
N GLY A 11 -4.41 3.80 18.16
CA GLY A 11 -3.26 3.39 18.98
C GLY A 11 -2.42 4.56 19.54
N ASP A 12 -1.36 4.24 20.27
CA ASP A 12 -0.51 5.23 20.97
C ASP A 12 0.17 6.25 20.04
N LYS A 13 0.29 5.90 18.75
CA LYS A 13 0.94 6.73 17.72
C LYS A 13 -0.05 7.45 16.80
N SER A 14 -1.36 7.30 17.04
CA SER A 14 -2.43 8.00 16.31
C SER A 14 -2.31 7.89 14.79
N TYR A 15 -2.04 6.69 14.27
CA TYR A 15 -1.97 6.44 12.84
C TYR A 15 -3.34 6.65 12.19
N ASN A 16 -3.39 7.36 11.07
CA ASN A 16 -4.63 7.74 10.37
C ASN A 16 -4.60 7.40 8.86
N ALA A 17 -3.59 6.64 8.42
CA ALA A 17 -3.49 6.08 7.09
C ALA A 17 -2.85 4.68 7.14
N CYS A 18 -2.99 3.92 6.07
CA CYS A 18 -2.40 2.59 5.95
C CYS A 18 -2.02 2.30 4.51
N LEU A 19 -0.81 1.80 4.29
CA LEU A 19 -0.41 1.20 3.02
C LEU A 19 -0.73 -0.29 3.06
N VAL A 20 -1.63 -0.70 2.18
CA VAL A 20 -2.10 -2.08 2.04
C VAL A 20 -1.33 -2.74 0.89
N ILE A 21 -0.72 -3.88 1.19
CA ILE A 21 0.01 -4.68 0.22
C ILE A 21 -0.63 -6.06 0.15
N VAL A 22 -1.01 -6.47 -1.06
CA VAL A 22 -1.60 -7.78 -1.32
C VAL A 22 -0.55 -8.65 -2.03
N ASP A 23 -0.10 -9.72 -1.37
CA ASP A 23 0.72 -10.74 -2.03
C ASP A 23 -0.22 -11.73 -2.73
N ARG A 24 -0.32 -11.62 -4.06
CA ARG A 24 -1.17 -12.48 -4.88
C ARG A 24 -0.71 -13.94 -4.91
N TYR A 25 0.58 -14.21 -4.66
CA TYR A 25 1.15 -15.55 -4.67
C TYR A 25 0.90 -16.25 -3.33
N ARG A 26 1.23 -15.59 -2.21
CA ARG A 26 1.00 -16.14 -0.87
C ARG A 26 -0.44 -16.00 -0.37
N LYS A 27 -1.28 -15.25 -1.07
CA LYS A 27 -2.65 -14.90 -0.64
C LYS A 27 -2.67 -14.22 0.72
N THR A 28 -1.66 -13.41 1.00
CA THR A 28 -1.52 -12.68 2.27
C THR A 28 -1.73 -11.20 2.09
N LEU A 29 -2.15 -10.56 3.18
CA LEU A 29 -2.35 -9.12 3.28
C LEU A 29 -1.38 -8.55 4.30
N ILE A 30 -0.74 -7.46 3.94
CA ILE A 30 0.20 -6.76 4.81
C ILE A 30 -0.25 -5.32 4.95
N PHE A 31 -0.33 -4.89 6.20
CA PHE A 31 -0.73 -3.54 6.61
C PHE A 31 0.47 -2.80 7.17
N LEU A 32 0.78 -1.66 6.57
CA LEU A 32 1.79 -0.75 7.07
C LEU A 32 1.08 0.51 7.58
N PRO A 33 0.97 0.69 8.92
CA PRO A 33 0.32 1.86 9.49
C PRO A 33 1.19 3.10 9.29
N LEU A 34 0.56 4.19 8.86
CA LEU A 34 1.17 5.43 8.40
C LEU A 34 0.33 6.63 8.84
N HIS A 35 0.89 7.82 8.65
CA HIS A 35 0.14 9.06 8.77
C HIS A 35 -0.24 9.61 7.39
N LYS A 36 -1.41 10.25 7.28
CA LYS A 36 -1.96 10.83 6.05
C LYS A 36 -0.96 11.77 5.36
N TYR A 37 -0.14 12.46 6.15
CA TYR A 37 0.85 13.44 5.67
C TYR A 37 2.28 12.90 5.63
N ASP A 38 2.50 11.60 5.85
CA ASP A 38 3.83 10.99 5.69
C ASP A 38 4.37 11.25 4.29
N THR A 39 5.66 11.57 4.20
CA THR A 39 6.29 11.82 2.91
C THR A 39 6.48 10.51 2.13
N ALA A 40 6.77 10.64 0.84
CA ALA A 40 7.19 9.49 0.04
C ALA A 40 8.45 8.81 0.60
N MET A 41 9.34 9.59 1.24
CA MET A 41 10.54 9.06 1.87
C MET A 41 10.22 8.26 3.14
N ASP A 42 9.34 8.77 4.01
CA ASP A 42 8.91 8.06 5.22
C ASP A 42 8.26 6.72 4.86
N THR A 43 7.39 6.76 3.84
CA THR A 43 6.73 5.56 3.30
C THR A 43 7.76 4.57 2.74
N ALA A 44 8.76 5.04 2.00
CA ALA A 44 9.80 4.20 1.41
C ALA A 44 10.68 3.55 2.49
N LEU A 45 11.05 4.30 3.53
CA LEU A 45 11.80 3.79 4.66
C LEU A 45 11.00 2.72 5.41
N LEU A 46 9.71 2.97 5.66
CA LEU A 46 8.85 1.99 6.31
C LEU A 46 8.73 0.71 5.47
N LEU A 47 8.54 0.83 4.16
CA LEU A 47 8.48 -0.30 3.24
C LEU A 47 9.78 -1.11 3.28
N CYS A 48 10.94 -0.45 3.20
CA CYS A 48 12.22 -1.15 3.23
C CYS A 48 12.45 -1.87 4.56
N ASN A 49 12.20 -1.17 5.67
CA ASN A 49 12.51 -1.65 7.01
C ASN A 49 11.56 -2.74 7.51
N ARG A 50 10.28 -2.67 7.16
CA ARG A 50 9.27 -3.61 7.68
C ARG A 50 8.87 -4.69 6.69
N PHE A 51 8.76 -4.34 5.41
CA PHE A 51 8.23 -5.25 4.41
C PHE A 51 9.34 -5.99 3.69
N ILE A 52 10.27 -5.26 3.05
CA ILE A 52 11.34 -5.90 2.26
C ILE A 52 12.22 -6.81 3.13
N SER A 53 12.53 -6.37 4.36
CA SER A 53 13.29 -7.15 5.33
C SER A 53 12.62 -8.48 5.71
N HIS A 54 11.29 -8.54 5.71
CA HIS A 54 10.53 -9.69 6.22
C HIS A 54 10.04 -10.64 5.12
N THR A 55 9.57 -10.09 3.99
CA THR A 55 9.00 -10.90 2.89
C THR A 55 9.95 -11.10 1.71
N GLY A 56 11.05 -10.35 1.66
CA GLY A 56 11.92 -10.25 0.50
C GLY A 56 11.36 -9.33 -0.59
N LEU A 57 11.95 -9.41 -1.79
CA LEU A 57 11.62 -8.53 -2.91
C LEU A 57 10.55 -9.13 -3.82
N PHE A 58 9.58 -8.30 -4.18
CA PHE A 58 8.60 -8.63 -5.22
C PHE A 58 9.18 -8.33 -6.60
N LYS A 59 8.91 -9.21 -7.56
CA LYS A 59 9.33 -9.01 -8.96
C LYS A 59 8.46 -7.98 -9.68
N ASN A 60 7.15 -8.01 -9.42
CA ASN A 60 6.17 -7.13 -10.05
C ASN A 60 5.27 -6.52 -8.97
N ILE A 61 5.15 -5.20 -8.97
CA ILE A 61 4.28 -4.45 -8.07
C ILE A 61 3.30 -3.64 -8.91
N ILE A 62 2.02 -3.79 -8.61
CA ILE A 62 0.96 -2.92 -9.11
C ILE A 62 0.64 -1.95 -7.97
N SER A 63 0.79 -0.65 -8.21
CA SER A 63 0.50 0.42 -7.25
C SER A 63 -0.66 1.26 -7.75
N ASP A 64 -1.42 1.85 -6.83
CA ASP A 64 -2.30 2.97 -7.18
C ASP A 64 -1.49 4.20 -7.63
N ARG A 65 -2.20 5.22 -8.11
CA ARG A 65 -1.62 6.47 -8.62
C ARG A 65 -1.47 7.56 -7.56
N GLU A 66 -1.44 7.20 -6.28
CA GLU A 66 -1.23 8.18 -5.21
C GLU A 66 0.06 8.98 -5.48
N PRO A 67 0.06 10.33 -5.35
CA PRO A 67 1.23 11.17 -5.67
C PRO A 67 2.52 10.74 -4.99
N LYS A 68 2.42 10.17 -3.78
CA LYS A 68 3.56 9.63 -3.04
C LYS A 68 4.18 8.41 -3.73
N LEU A 69 3.34 7.53 -4.26
CA LEU A 69 3.72 6.28 -4.92
C LEU A 69 4.09 6.48 -6.40
N THR A 70 3.76 7.63 -6.99
CA THR A 70 4.20 8.03 -8.34
C THR A 70 5.44 8.93 -8.32
N SER A 71 5.94 9.30 -7.15
CA SER A 71 7.10 10.19 -7.00
C SER A 71 8.38 9.63 -7.64
N ALA A 72 9.30 10.53 -8.02
CA ALA A 72 10.60 10.15 -8.55
C ALA A 72 11.39 9.28 -7.56
N LEU A 73 11.27 9.57 -6.25
CA LEU A 73 11.85 8.74 -5.19
C LEU A 73 11.34 7.30 -5.27
N TRP A 74 10.02 7.13 -5.34
CA TRP A 74 9.39 5.81 -5.37
C TRP A 74 9.76 5.01 -6.62
N THR A 75 9.74 5.67 -7.78
CA THR A 75 10.13 5.05 -9.06
C THR A 75 11.61 4.64 -9.04
N ASN A 76 12.49 5.51 -8.53
CA ASN A 76 13.92 5.21 -8.41
C ASN A 76 14.20 4.11 -7.39
N LEU A 77 13.45 4.05 -6.29
CA LEU A 77 13.52 2.98 -5.29
C LEU A 77 13.24 1.62 -5.95
N HIS A 78 12.10 1.48 -6.62
CA HIS A 78 11.76 0.21 -7.27
C HIS A 78 12.73 -0.18 -8.38
N ARG A 79 13.25 0.80 -9.14
CA ARG A 79 14.30 0.55 -10.14
C ARG A 79 15.57 -0.03 -9.48
N ARG A 80 16.01 0.54 -8.35
CA ARG A 80 17.18 0.04 -7.60
C ARG A 80 16.95 -1.35 -7.00
N LEU A 81 15.73 -1.62 -6.57
CA LEU A 81 15.34 -2.93 -6.03
C LEU A 81 15.15 -4.01 -7.10
N GLY A 82 15.24 -3.65 -8.40
CA GLY A 82 14.98 -4.58 -9.50
C GLY A 82 13.51 -5.00 -9.62
N THR A 83 12.60 -4.23 -9.03
CA THR A 83 11.17 -4.52 -9.07
C THR A 83 10.52 -3.77 -10.23
N LYS A 84 9.72 -4.46 -11.03
CA LYS A 84 8.88 -3.84 -12.06
C LYS A 84 7.67 -3.18 -11.39
N LEU A 85 7.68 -1.86 -11.34
CA LEU A 85 6.55 -1.06 -10.89
C LEU A 85 5.60 -0.81 -12.07
N SER A 86 4.31 -1.03 -11.84
CA SER A 86 3.23 -0.70 -12.77
C SER A 86 2.13 0.01 -11.99
N PHE A 87 1.47 0.97 -12.62
CA PHE A 87 0.39 1.73 -11.99
C PHE A 87 -0.95 1.21 -12.47
N SER A 88 -1.91 1.05 -11.56
CA SER A 88 -3.29 0.76 -11.95
C SER A 88 -3.82 1.91 -12.80
N ILE A 89 -4.53 1.57 -13.87
CA ILE A 89 -5.37 2.51 -14.60
C ILE A 89 -6.63 2.67 -13.73
N GLU A 90 -7.04 3.90 -13.46
CA GLU A 90 -8.19 4.23 -12.59
C GLU A 90 -9.30 3.17 -12.66
N TYR A 91 -9.62 2.58 -11.49
CA TYR A 91 -10.76 1.68 -11.26
C TYR A 91 -11.24 0.92 -12.52
N HIS A 92 -10.33 0.22 -13.21
CA HIS A 92 -10.68 -0.59 -14.37
C HIS A 92 -10.60 -2.08 -13.99
N PRO A 93 -11.74 -2.69 -13.62
CA PRO A 93 -11.80 -4.09 -13.25
C PRO A 93 -11.69 -4.94 -14.50
N GLN A 94 -10.47 -5.18 -14.98
CA GLN A 94 -10.30 -5.98 -16.19
C GLN A 94 -9.29 -7.10 -16.11
N THR A 95 -8.59 -7.30 -14.99
CA THR A 95 -7.71 -8.48 -14.88
C THR A 95 -7.41 -8.98 -13.46
N ASP A 96 -7.72 -8.21 -12.40
CA ASP A 96 -7.26 -8.52 -11.03
C ASP A 96 -8.40 -8.43 -9.99
N GLY A 97 -9.61 -8.83 -10.39
CA GLY A 97 -10.83 -8.66 -9.59
C GLY A 97 -10.79 -9.27 -8.18
N LEU A 98 -9.91 -10.24 -7.90
CA LEU A 98 -9.73 -10.76 -6.54
C LEU A 98 -9.00 -9.77 -5.64
N ALA A 99 -7.89 -9.18 -6.09
CA ALA A 99 -7.12 -8.22 -5.30
C ALA A 99 -7.94 -6.94 -5.09
N GLU A 100 -8.65 -6.48 -6.11
CA GLU A 100 -9.56 -5.34 -6.01
C GLU A 100 -10.72 -5.59 -5.05
N ARG A 101 -11.39 -6.75 -5.14
CA ARG A 101 -12.46 -7.11 -4.19
C ARG A 101 -11.95 -7.19 -2.75
N ILE A 102 -10.75 -7.74 -2.54
CA ILE A 102 -10.15 -7.80 -1.21
C ILE A 102 -9.87 -6.40 -0.68
N ILE A 103 -9.30 -5.51 -1.51
CA ILE A 103 -9.03 -4.12 -1.12
C ILE A 103 -10.34 -3.38 -0.80
N GLN A 104 -11.38 -3.51 -1.63
CA GLN A 104 -12.69 -2.89 -1.39
C GLN A 104 -13.35 -3.40 -0.11
N THR A 105 -13.36 -4.72 0.08
CA THR A 105 -13.92 -5.34 1.30
C THR A 105 -13.16 -4.86 2.52
N LEU A 106 -11.84 -4.76 2.43
CA LEU A 106 -10.99 -4.29 3.50
C LEU A 106 -11.23 -2.82 3.83
N GLU A 107 -11.26 -1.94 2.82
CA GLU A 107 -11.53 -0.53 3.03
C GLU A 107 -12.90 -0.33 3.70
N TYR A 108 -13.92 -1.05 3.23
CA TYR A 108 -15.24 -1.06 3.85
C TYR A 108 -15.19 -1.53 5.31
N MET A 109 -14.47 -2.61 5.63
CA MET A 109 -14.30 -3.10 7.00
C MET A 109 -13.59 -2.08 7.88
N ILE A 110 -12.47 -1.50 7.43
CA ILE A 110 -11.71 -0.48 8.18
C ILE A 110 -12.61 0.72 8.47
N ARG A 111 -13.33 1.23 7.46
CA ARG A 111 -14.24 2.36 7.64
C ARG A 111 -15.37 2.04 8.62
N ARG A 112 -15.90 0.81 8.63
CA ARG A 112 -16.98 0.42 9.55
C ARG A 112 -16.51 0.16 10.98
N ILE A 113 -15.35 -0.47 11.16
CA ILE A 113 -14.85 -0.84 12.47
C ILE A 113 -14.25 0.37 13.17
N CYS A 114 -13.56 1.25 12.44
CA CYS A 114 -12.88 2.39 13.03
C CYS A 114 -13.77 3.63 13.18
N ALA A 115 -14.90 3.75 12.47
CA ALA A 115 -15.81 4.90 12.58
C ALA A 115 -16.78 4.87 13.78
N CYS A 116 -16.55 3.99 14.75
CA CYS A 116 -17.31 3.93 16.01
C CYS A 116 -16.56 4.62 17.16
#